data_AF-A0A3S0UEK4-F1
#
_entry.id   AF-A0A3S0UEK4-F1
#
_cell.length_a   1.000
_cell.length_b   1.000
_cell.length_c   1.000
_cell.angle_alpha   90.00
_cell.angle_beta   90.00
_cell.angle_gamma   90.00
#
_symmetry.space_group_name_H-M   'P 1'
#
loop_
_entity.id
_entity.type
_entity.pdbx_description
1 polymer ?
#
loop_
_entity_poly.entity_id
_entity_poly.type
_entity_poly.pdbx_seq_one_letter_code
_entity_poly.pdbx_strand_id
1 'polypeptide(L)' 'TLLAFTEDPGELRAAAEALVWALRTGRTERLSLEKVNGGPVLGTPLAEALLAAGFYSSPSGIRFRN' A
#
# COMPACT_ATOMS: atom_id res chain seq x y z
N THR A 1 9.34 -3.45 -2.79
CA THR A 1 9.32 -3.69 -1.33
C THR A 1 9.11 -2.38 -0.61
N LEU A 2 8.36 -2.38 0.49
CA LEU A 2 8.17 -1.23 1.38
C LEU A 2 8.73 -1.51 2.77
N LEU A 3 8.89 -0.43 3.53
CA LEU A 3 9.11 -0.48 4.97
C LEU A 3 7.95 0.24 5.66
N ALA A 4 7.47 -0.35 6.74
CA ALA A 4 6.53 0.27 7.67
C ALA A 4 7.18 0.30 9.04
N PHE A 5 7.23 1.49 9.65
CA PHE A 5 7.90 1.73 10.93
C PHE A 5 6.91 1.86 12.10
N THR A 6 5.63 1.63 11.83
CA THR A 6 4.52 1.71 12.78
C THR A 6 3.52 0.62 12.45
N GLU A 7 2.81 0.16 13.47
CA GLU A 7 1.65 -0.72 13.35
C GLU A 7 0.35 0.00 13.76
N ASP A 8 0.44 1.29 14.11
CA ASP A 8 -0.74 2.08 14.47
C ASP A 8 -1.71 2.18 13.27
N PRO A 9 -2.97 1.72 13.41
CA PRO A 9 -3.92 1.70 12.30
C PRO A 9 -4.24 3.09 11.76
N GLY A 10 -4.22 4.12 12.61
CA GLY A 10 -4.49 5.50 12.22
C GLY A 10 -3.38 6.07 11.35
N GLU A 11 -2.13 5.87 11.75
CA GLU A 11 -0.95 6.28 10.98
C GLU A 11 -0.85 5.52 9.65
N LEU A 12 -1.09 4.20 9.65
CA LEU A 12 -1.07 3.39 8.44
C LEU A 12 -2.14 3.82 7.43
N ARG A 13 -3.35 4.12 7.91
CA ARG A 13 -4.42 4.64 7.06
C ARG A 13 -4.04 6.00 6.46
N ALA A 14 -3.57 6.92 7.28
CA ALA A 14 -3.15 8.24 6.81
C ALA A 14 -2.02 8.15 5.77
N ALA A 15 -1.03 7.28 5.99
CA ALA A 15 0.05 7.03 5.05
C ALA A 15 -0.43 6.42 3.73
N ALA A 16 -1.37 5.46 3.78
CA ALA A 16 -1.94 4.84 2.59
C ALA A 16 -2.73 5.84 1.73
N GLU A 17 -3.58 6.66 2.37
CA GLU A 17 -4.33 7.73 1.70
C GLU A 17 -3.38 8.74 1.04
N ALA A 18 -2.35 9.19 1.77
CA ALA A 18 -1.34 10.11 1.26
C ALA A 18 -0.55 9.52 0.08
N LEU A 19 -0.21 8.23 0.14
CA LEU A 19 0.49 7.54 -0.95
C LEU A 19 -0.38 7.50 -2.20
N VAL A 20 -1.66 7.12 -2.10
CA VAL A 20 -2.57 7.11 -3.26
C VAL A 20 -2.72 8.50 -3.87
N TRP A 21 -2.89 9.53 -3.05
CA TRP A 21 -2.95 10.91 -3.52
C TRP A 21 -1.67 11.30 -4.28
N ALA A 22 -0.50 10.97 -3.75
CA ALA A 22 0.78 11.26 -4.38
C ALA A 22 0.95 10.52 -5.72
N LEU A 23 0.57 9.24 -5.79
CA LEU A 23 0.64 8.43 -7.02
C LEU A 23 -0.25 9.01 -8.12
N ARG A 24 -1.49 9.39 -7.79
CA ARG A 24 -2.43 10.02 -8.73
C ARG A 24 -1.92 11.37 -9.21
N THR A 25 -1.49 12.23 -8.30
CA THR A 25 -0.96 13.57 -8.62
C THR A 25 0.31 13.48 -9.46
N GLY A 26 1.17 12.50 -9.17
CA GLY A 26 2.36 12.19 -9.95
C GLY A 26 2.10 11.46 -11.27
N ARG A 27 0.83 11.20 -11.64
CA ARG A 27 0.44 10.46 -12.84
C ARG A 27 1.14 9.10 -12.94
N THR A 28 1.30 8.41 -11.82
CA THR A 28 1.85 7.06 -11.80
C THR A 28 0.81 6.09 -12.35
N GLU A 29 1.07 5.46 -13.49
CA GLU A 29 0.11 4.54 -14.11
C GLU A 29 -0.11 3.25 -13.31
N ARG A 30 0.97 2.72 -12.71
CA ARG A 30 0.94 1.44 -11.99
C ARG A 30 2.03 1.34 -10.93
N LEU A 31 1.72 0.65 -9.83
CA LEU A 31 2.69 0.27 -8.80
C LEU A 31 2.39 -1.13 -8.28
N SER A 32 3.44 -1.90 -7.98
CA SER A 32 3.32 -3.25 -7.43
C SER A 32 4.11 -3.42 -6.15
N LEU A 33 3.46 -3.97 -5.13
CA LEU A 33 3.99 -4.20 -3.80
C LEU A 33 3.85 -5.67 -3.45
N GLU A 34 4.93 -6.31 -3.04
CA GLU A 34 4.94 -7.75 -2.73
C GLU A 34 5.42 -8.02 -1.31
N LYS A 35 6.29 -7.15 -0.80
CA LYS A 35 6.91 -7.29 0.52
C LYS A 35 6.84 -6.01 1.33
N VAL A 36 6.67 -6.18 2.64
CA VAL A 36 6.84 -5.15 3.67
C VAL A 36 7.75 -5.71 4.76
N ASN A 37 8.72 -4.93 5.23
CA ASN A 37 9.63 -5.32 6.32
C ASN A 37 10.33 -6.68 6.07
N GLY A 38 10.63 -6.99 4.81
CA GLY A 38 11.26 -8.25 4.40
C GLY A 38 10.29 -9.44 4.22
N GLY A 39 9.07 -9.37 4.75
CA GLY A 39 8.04 -10.40 4.65
C GLY A 39 6.96 -10.13 3.59
N PRO A 40 6.03 -11.06 3.35
CA PRO A 40 4.91 -10.88 2.43
C PRO A 40 4.02 -9.69 2.84
N VAL A 41 3.52 -8.92 1.86
CA VAL A 41 2.65 -7.77 2.14
C VAL A 41 1.21 -8.17 2.45
N LEU A 42 0.69 -9.24 1.83
CA LEU A 42 -0.70 -9.68 2.02
C LEU A 42 -0.93 -10.15 3.46
N GLY A 43 -2.09 -9.81 4.02
CA GLY A 43 -2.45 -10.15 5.39
C GLY A 43 -1.79 -9.26 6.46
N THR A 44 -1.15 -8.16 6.07
CA THR A 44 -0.60 -7.17 7.01
C THR A 44 -1.56 -5.99 7.21
N PRO A 45 -1.51 -5.28 8.36
CA PRO A 45 -2.30 -4.06 8.58
C PRO A 45 -2.03 -2.98 7.52
N LEU A 46 -0.79 -2.90 7.01
CA LEU A 46 -0.46 -2.00 5.89
C LEU A 46 -1.20 -2.39 4.61
N ALA A 47 -1.29 -3.68 4.29
CA ALA A 47 -2.06 -4.12 3.12
C ALA A 47 -3.54 -3.76 3.25
N GLU A 48 -4.14 -3.94 4.42
CA GLU A 48 -5.53 -3.54 4.67
C GLU A 48 -5.74 -2.04 4.44
N ALA A 49 -4.84 -1.21 4.99
CA ALA A 49 -4.89 0.24 4.78
C ALA A 49 -4.74 0.64 3.31
N LEU A 50 -3.82 0.00 2.57
CA LEU A 50 -3.61 0.26 1.14
C LEU A 50 -4.82 -0.17 0.30
N LEU A 51 -5.42 -1.32 0.60
CA LEU A 51 -6.64 -1.79 -0.07
C LEU A 51 -7.80 -0.81 0.16
N ALA A 52 -7.99 -0.35 1.40
CA ALA A 52 -9.00 0.65 1.72
C ALA A 52 -8.76 1.99 1.00
N ALA A 53 -7.50 2.37 0.77
CA ALA A 53 -7.14 3.60 0.08
C ALA A 53 -7.28 3.54 -1.45
N GLY A 54 -7.46 2.35 -2.04
CA GLY A 54 -7.69 2.18 -3.48
C GLY A 54 -6.64 1.35 -4.23
N PHE A 55 -5.73 0.68 -3.52
CA PHE A 55 -5.00 -0.45 -4.10
C PHE A 55 -5.92 -1.67 -4.22
N TYR A 56 -5.52 -2.66 -5.01
CA TYR A 56 -6.22 -3.93 -5.17
C TYR A 56 -5.27 -5.11 -4.95
N SER A 57 -5.81 -6.24 -4.52
CA SER A 57 -5.05 -7.48 -4.36
C SER A 57 -4.84 -8.19 -5.69
N SER A 58 -3.69 -8.85 -5.81
CA SER A 58 -3.33 -9.80 -6.85
C SER A 58 -2.74 -11.05 -6.19
N PRO A 59 -2.64 -12.20 -6.88
CA PRO A 59 -2.03 -13.40 -6.31
C PRO A 59 -0.60 -13.18 -5.79
N SER A 60 0.17 -12.26 -6.38
CA SER A 60 1.55 -11.97 -6.01
C SER A 60 1.73 -10.76 -5.09
N GLY A 61 0.64 -10.12 -4.63
CA GLY A 61 0.73 -8.98 -3.71
C GLY A 61 -0.33 -7.91 -3.94
N ILE A 62 0.00 -6.67 -3.57
CA ILE A 62 -0.87 -5.51 -3.66
C ILE A 62 -0.47 -4.67 -4.90
N ARG A 63 -1.44 -4.07 -5.58
CA ARG A 63 -1.25 -3.33 -6.83
C ARG A 63 -2.02 -2.01 -6.81
N PHE A 64 -1.46 -0.98 -7.42
CA PHE A 64 -2.16 0.27 -7.73
C PHE A 64 -2.20 0.43 -9.24
N ARG A 65 -3.31 0.98 -9.71
CA ARG A 65 -3.51 1.44 -11.08
C ARG A 65 -4.32 2.73 -11.02
N ASN A 66 -3.89 3.72 -11.79
CA ASN A 66 -4.59 5.01 -11.88
C ASN A 66 -5.90 4.90 -12.65
#